data_AF-A0A8K0K7L4-F1
#
_entry.id   AF-A0A8K0K7L4-F1
#
_cell.length_a   1.000
_cell.length_b   1.000
_cell.length_c   1.000
_cell.angle_alpha   90.00
_cell.angle_beta   90.00
_cell.angle_gamma   90.00
#
_symmetry.space_group_name_H-M   'P 1'
#
loop_
_entity.id
_entity.type
_entity.pdbx_description
1 polymer ?
#
loop_
_entity_poly.entity_id
_entity_poly.type
_entity_poly.pdbx_seq_one_letter_code
_entity_poly.pdbx_strand_id
1 'polypeptide(L)'
;MGSSVIYKLYTRMLEKKLRKVIENKQACFRTGSQTQDHIFTLNLYLAFLDLRAAFDSVPRKYLWEALIKKKVPYELIKIIKSLYGGIKGVVRTEG
;
A
#
# COMPACT_ATOMS: atom_id res chain seq x y z
N MET A 1 22.80 3.30 -5.07
CA MET A 1 22.04 4.32 -4.28
C MET A 1 21.73 5.50 -5.19
N GLY A 2 20.77 5.38 -6.10
CA GLY A 2 20.33 6.49 -6.96
C GLY A 2 19.06 7.13 -6.37
N SER A 3 19.22 8.34 -5.82
CA SER A 3 18.19 9.34 -5.45
C SER A 3 16.88 8.83 -4.81
N SER A 4 16.84 8.82 -3.47
CA SER A 4 15.61 8.65 -2.67
C SER A 4 14.46 9.58 -3.14
N VAL A 5 14.76 10.78 -3.65
CA VAL A 5 13.76 11.76 -4.10
C VAL A 5 13.08 11.35 -5.41
N ILE A 6 13.84 10.94 -6.43
CA ILE A 6 13.27 10.52 -7.73
C ILE A 6 12.42 9.26 -7.53
N TYR A 7 12.87 8.32 -6.71
CA TYR A 7 12.10 7.14 -6.36
C TYR A 7 10.77 7.50 -5.69
N LYS A 8 10.79 8.40 -4.68
CA LYS A 8 9.58 8.91 -4.01
C LYS A 8 8.63 9.64 -4.97
N LEU A 9 9.18 10.41 -5.91
CA LEU A 9 8.38 11.09 -6.93
C LEU A 9 7.70 10.06 -7.84
N TYR A 10 8.45 9.08 -8.30
CA TYR A 10 7.96 8.01 -9.17
C TYR A 10 6.86 7.18 -8.50
N THR A 11 7.06 6.76 -7.24
CA THR A 11 6.04 6.02 -6.49
C THR A 11 4.78 6.86 -6.26
N ARG A 12 4.89 8.16 -5.97
CA ARG A 12 3.73 9.07 -5.90
C ARG A 12 2.96 9.18 -7.21
N MET A 13 3.66 9.22 -8.35
CA MET A 13 2.99 9.25 -9.66
C MET A 13 2.22 7.95 -9.93
N LEU A 14 2.80 6.81 -9.57
CA LEU A 14 2.15 5.50 -9.69
C LEU A 14 0.96 5.37 -8.74
N GLU A 15 1.09 5.81 -7.50
CA GLU A 15 0.01 5.82 -6.52
C GLU A 15 -1.20 6.62 -7.04
N LYS A 16 -0.97 7.82 -7.59
CA LYS A 16 -2.02 8.64 -8.20
C LYS A 16 -2.75 7.92 -9.34
N LYS A 17 -2.03 7.18 -10.18
CA LYS A 17 -2.64 6.37 -11.26
C LYS A 17 -3.43 5.21 -10.68
N LEU A 18 -2.89 4.53 -9.67
CA LEU A 18 -3.52 3.37 -9.04
C LEU A 18 -4.83 3.73 -8.32
N ARG A 19 -4.87 4.88 -7.63
CA ARG A 19 -6.08 5.39 -6.95
C ARG A 19 -7.26 5.65 -7.88
N LYS A 20 -7.02 5.88 -9.18
CA LYS A 20 -8.10 6.05 -10.17
C LYS A 20 -8.77 4.72 -10.54
N VAL A 21 -8.07 3.61 -10.32
CA VAL A 21 -8.54 2.27 -10.70
C VAL A 21 -9.09 1.52 -9.49
N ILE A 22 -8.46 1.68 -8.34
CA ILE A 22 -8.87 0.99 -7.12
C ILE A 22 -10.00 1.74 -6.44
N GLU A 23 -11.08 0.99 -6.15
CA GLU A 23 -12.20 1.49 -5.38
C GLU A 23 -11.77 1.93 -3.97
N ASN A 24 -12.35 3.04 -3.58
CA ASN A 24 -11.91 3.82 -2.47
C ASN A 24 -12.77 3.39 -1.25
N LYS A 25 -12.44 2.24 -0.65
CA LYS A 25 -13.12 1.63 0.51
C LYS A 25 -12.36 1.68 1.83
N GLN A 26 -11.08 2.05 1.81
CA GLN A 26 -10.26 2.12 3.03
C GLN A 26 -10.62 3.37 3.84
N ALA A 27 -10.67 3.25 5.17
CA ALA A 27 -10.89 4.38 6.08
C ALA A 27 -9.62 5.24 6.22
N CYS A 28 -8.46 4.61 6.43
CA CYS A 28 -7.17 5.29 6.56
C CYS A 28 -6.46 5.49 5.20
N PHE A 29 -5.38 6.28 5.18
CA PHE A 29 -4.50 6.54 4.01
C PHE A 29 -5.20 7.22 2.82
N ARG A 30 -6.15 8.10 3.11
CA ARG A 30 -6.90 8.88 2.12
C ARG A 30 -6.97 10.34 2.55
N THR A 31 -6.95 11.22 1.56
CA THR A 31 -7.10 12.66 1.79
C THR A 31 -8.48 12.94 2.37
N GLY A 32 -8.53 13.70 3.45
CA GLY A 32 -9.79 14.07 4.10
C GLY A 32 -10.40 12.99 5.00
N SER A 33 -9.66 11.93 5.33
CA SER A 33 -10.10 10.91 6.29
C SER A 33 -9.26 11.02 7.56
N GLN A 34 -9.88 11.40 8.68
CA GLN A 34 -9.22 11.47 9.97
C GLN A 34 -9.65 10.32 10.88
N THR A 35 -8.83 10.01 11.88
CA THR A 35 -9.16 8.98 12.88
C THR A 35 -10.42 9.36 13.67
N GLN A 36 -10.61 10.64 13.95
CA GLN A 36 -11.77 11.16 14.69
C GLN A 36 -13.09 10.88 13.96
N ASP A 37 -13.13 11.09 12.65
CA ASP A 37 -14.32 10.84 11.82
C ASP A 37 -14.78 9.38 11.96
N HIS A 38 -13.82 8.44 11.98
CA HIS A 38 -14.14 7.03 12.11
C HIS A 38 -14.56 6.65 13.52
N ILE A 39 -13.91 7.18 14.56
CA ILE A 39 -14.29 6.91 15.96
C ILE A 39 -15.74 7.31 16.21
N PHE A 40 -16.16 8.49 15.71
CA PHE A 40 -17.52 8.97 15.87
C PHE A 40 -18.55 8.13 15.10
N THR A 41 -18.12 7.40 14.07
CA THR A 41 -18.97 6.51 13.25
C THR A 41 -19.06 5.09 13.84
N LEU A 42 -18.33 4.75 14.90
CA LEU A 42 -18.34 3.41 15.50
C LEU A 42 -19.67 3.15 16.23
N ASN A 43 -20.30 2.00 15.95
CA ASN A 43 -21.50 1.53 16.64
C ASN A 43 -21.17 0.78 17.95
N LEU A 44 -22.19 0.56 18.78
CA LEU A 44 -22.10 -0.04 20.13
C LEU A 44 -21.48 -1.45 20.20
N TYR A 45 -21.37 -2.17 19.08
CA TYR A 45 -20.74 -3.50 19.01
C TYR A 45 -19.53 -3.45 18.08
N LEU A 46 -18.33 -3.46 18.66
CA LEU A 46 -17.07 -3.40 17.92
C LEU A 46 -16.15 -4.57 18.30
N ALA A 47 -15.58 -5.21 17.29
CA ALA A 47 -14.46 -6.12 17.45
C ALA A 47 -13.18 -5.43 16.98
N PHE A 48 -12.17 -5.35 17.86
CA PHE A 48 -10.85 -4.83 17.49
C PHE A 48 -10.04 -5.93 16.81
N LEU A 49 -9.66 -5.71 15.55
CA LEU A 49 -8.78 -6.59 14.78
C LEU A 49 -7.47 -5.86 14.52
N ASP A 50 -6.42 -6.26 15.22
CA ASP A 50 -5.07 -5.81 14.94
C ASP A 50 -4.25 -6.93 14.29
N LEU A 51 -3.65 -6.65 13.15
CA LEU A 51 -2.89 -7.63 12.38
C LEU A 51 -1.41 -7.47 12.70
N ARG A 52 -0.82 -8.51 13.30
CA ARG A 52 0.63 -8.55 13.54
C ARG A 52 1.38 -8.41 12.20
N ALA A 53 2.20 -7.36 12.09
CA ALA A 53 3.02 -7.09 10.90
C ALA A 53 2.21 -7.05 9.59
N ALA A 54 1.13 -6.26 9.56
CA ALA A 54 0.17 -6.20 8.45
C ALA A 54 0.78 -5.89 7.06
N PHE A 55 1.94 -5.23 6.99
CA PHE A 55 2.62 -4.93 5.71
C PHE A 55 3.69 -5.94 5.33
N ASP A 56 4.35 -6.55 6.33
CA ASP A 56 5.47 -7.48 6.10
C ASP A 56 4.99 -8.92 5.91
N SER A 57 3.83 -9.27 6.49
CA SER A 57 3.27 -10.62 6.44
C SER A 57 2.53 -10.96 5.15
N VAL A 58 2.24 -9.98 4.27
CA VAL A 58 1.44 -10.20 3.06
C VAL A 58 2.27 -10.91 1.99
N PRO A 59 1.95 -12.17 1.62
CA PRO A 59 2.66 -12.86 0.56
C PRO A 59 2.43 -12.16 -0.78
N ARG A 60 3.52 -11.87 -1.50
CA ARG A 60 3.47 -11.09 -2.75
C ARG A 60 2.58 -11.72 -3.83
N LYS A 61 2.48 -13.05 -3.86
CA LYS A 61 1.57 -13.77 -4.78
C LYS A 61 0.12 -13.27 -4.64
N TYR A 62 -0.41 -13.22 -3.42
CA TYR A 62 -1.78 -12.79 -3.16
C TYR A 62 -1.98 -11.30 -3.42
N LEU A 63 -0.95 -10.48 -3.24
CA LEU A 63 -0.99 -9.07 -3.64
C LEU A 63 -1.19 -8.92 -5.15
N TRP A 64 -0.50 -9.72 -5.97
CA TRP A 64 -0.66 -9.70 -7.43
C TRP A 64 -2.04 -10.16 -7.87
N GLU A 65 -2.53 -11.24 -7.27
CA GLU A 65 -3.89 -11.75 -7.54
C GLU A 65 -4.96 -10.72 -7.16
N ALA A 66 -4.79 -10.02 -6.04
CA ALA A 66 -5.69 -8.97 -5.61
C ALA A 66 -5.75 -7.80 -6.60
N LEU A 67 -4.60 -7.36 -7.13
CA LEU A 67 -4.56 -6.28 -8.14
C LEU A 67 -5.24 -6.69 -9.46
N ILE A 68 -5.06 -7.93 -9.90
CA ILE A 68 -5.74 -8.48 -11.07
C ILE A 68 -7.25 -8.49 -10.83
N LYS A 69 -7.70 -9.00 -9.67
CA LYS A 69 -9.13 -9.03 -9.31
C LYS A 69 -9.76 -7.64 -9.24
N LYS A 70 -8.98 -6.62 -8.84
CA LYS A 70 -9.38 -5.21 -8.84
C LYS A 70 -9.30 -4.54 -10.22
N LYS A 71 -9.06 -5.31 -11.29
CA LYS A 71 -8.99 -4.83 -12.68
C LYS A 71 -7.92 -3.76 -12.90
N VAL A 72 -6.82 -3.82 -12.14
CA VAL A 72 -5.69 -2.93 -12.36
C VAL A 72 -5.01 -3.30 -13.69
N PRO A 73 -4.72 -2.32 -14.57
CA PRO A 73 -4.02 -2.57 -15.83
C PRO A 73 -2.73 -3.37 -15.64
N TYR A 74 -2.51 -4.36 -16.51
CA TYR A 74 -1.36 -5.27 -16.43
C TYR A 74 -0.02 -4.51 -16.40
N GLU A 75 0.13 -3.46 -17.21
CA GLU A 75 1.33 -2.62 -17.24
C GLU A 75 1.61 -1.96 -15.88
N LEU A 76 0.59 -1.50 -15.16
CA LEU A 76 0.77 -0.96 -13.81
C LEU A 76 1.20 -2.05 -12.83
N ILE A 77 0.65 -3.26 -12.93
CA ILE A 77 1.05 -4.40 -12.09
C ILE A 77 2.51 -4.75 -12.34
N LYS A 78 2.96 -4.77 -13.61
CA LYS A 78 4.35 -5.06 -13.99
C LYS A 78 5.32 -4.03 -13.41
N ILE A 79 4.98 -2.74 -13.47
CA ILE A 79 5.76 -1.67 -12.86
C ILE A 79 5.80 -1.80 -11.33
N ILE A 80 4.66 -2.08 -10.69
CA ILE A 80 4.62 -2.26 -9.23
C ILE A 80 5.49 -3.46 -8.83
N LYS A 81 5.44 -4.58 -9.55
CA LYS A 81 6.30 -5.75 -9.31
C LYS A 81 7.78 -5.41 -9.40
N SER A 82 8.20 -4.60 -10.37
CA SER A 82 9.62 -4.21 -10.51
C SER A 82 10.11 -3.38 -9.33
N LEU A 83 9.25 -2.55 -8.72
CA LEU A 83 9.58 -1.83 -7.49
C LEU A 83 9.94 -2.78 -6.34
N TYR A 84 9.29 -3.93 -6.23
CA TYR A 84 9.59 -4.90 -5.17
C TYR A 84 10.78 -5.82 -5.48
N GLY A 85 11.15 -6.00 -6.76
CA GLY A 85 12.25 -6.88 -7.16
C GLY A 85 13.65 -6.24 -7.09
N GLY A 86 13.74 -4.90 -7.06
CA GLY A 86 15.01 -4.17 -7.15
C GLY A 86 15.55 -3.59 -5.84
N ILE A 87 14.82 -3.70 -4.73
CA ILE A 87 15.19 -3.07 -3.46
C ILE A 87 15.98 -4.06 -2.61
N LYS A 88 17.31 -3.91 -2.57
CA LYS A 88 18.15 -4.54 -1.54
C LYS A 88 18.19 -3.61 -0.33
N GLY A 89 17.52 -3.99 0.76
CA GLY A 89 17.66 -3.33 2.04
C GLY A 89 19.04 -3.66 2.63
N VAL A 90 19.88 -2.65 2.83
CA VAL A 90 21.13 -2.83 3.59
C VAL A 90 20.82 -2.48 5.03
N VAL A 91 20.83 -3.48 5.90
CA VAL A 91 20.74 -3.28 7.36
C VAL A 91 22.18 -3.14 7.88
N ARG A 92 22.49 -2.03 8.55
CA ARG A 92 23.72 -1.93 9.34
C ARG A 92 23.48 -2.65 10.65
N THR A 93 24.16 -3.77 10.86
CA THR A 93 24.28 -4.38 12.18
C THR A 93 25.52 -3.78 12.84
N GLU A 94 25.33 -3.00 13.90
CA GLU A 94 26.44 -2.67 14.80
C GLU A 94 26.85 -3.95 15.54
N GLY A 95 28.16 -4.21 15.57
CA GLY A 95 28.77 -5.25 16.40
C GLY A 95 29.27 -4.63 17.70
#